data_AF-A0A0D3J108-F1
#
_entry.id   AF-A0A0D3J108-F1
#
_cell.length_a   1.000
_cell.length_b   1.000
_cell.length_c   1.000
_cell.angle_alpha   90.00
_cell.angle_beta   90.00
_cell.angle_gamma   90.00
#
_symmetry.space_group_name_H-M   'P 1'
#
loop_
_entity.id
_entity.type
_entity.pdbx_description
1 polymer ?
#
loop_
_entity_poly.entity_id
_entity_poly.type
_entity_poly.pdbx_seq_one_letter_code
_entity_poly.pdbx_strand_id
1 'polypeptide(L)'
;MSPYLTGNGGGSSCGSGSGAALGALPFAISEETWGSIVSPCRENHISGHLTSYGVFSRGGASILSPTMDHFGFHSRWIKDYGVILNAGRTGADPLDADSTARPPPPFQQR
;
A
#
# COMPACT_ATOMS: atom_id res chain seq x y z
N MET A 1 15.17 0.35 9.03
CA MET A 1 15.26 0.79 10.45
C MET A 1 14.18 1.82 10.67
N SER A 2 13.42 1.71 11.77
CA SER A 2 12.40 2.71 12.08
C SER A 2 13.05 4.07 12.39
N PRO A 3 12.52 5.19 11.87
CA PRO A 3 13.04 6.52 12.19
C PRO A 3 12.81 6.90 13.66
N TYR A 4 12.00 6.13 14.38
CA TYR A 4 11.69 6.33 15.80
C TYR A 4 12.50 5.43 16.74
N LEU A 5 13.52 4.72 16.22
CA LEU A 5 14.37 3.81 17.00
C LEU A 5 13.61 2.67 17.71
N THR A 6 12.40 2.35 17.24
CA THR A 6 11.53 1.33 17.82
C THR A 6 11.84 -0.09 17.35
N GLY A 7 12.75 -0.25 16.38
CA GLY A 7 13.15 -1.55 15.84
C GLY A 7 13.65 -1.47 14.40
N ASN A 8 13.58 -2.61 13.71
CA ASN A 8 14.05 -2.75 12.33
C ASN A 8 13.17 -2.03 11.29
N GLY A 9 11.95 -1.60 11.66
CA GLY A 9 11.00 -0.92 10.79
C GLY A 9 9.94 -1.85 10.17
N GLY A 10 9.80 -3.08 10.67
CA GLY A 10 8.83 -4.07 10.17
C GLY A 10 9.27 -4.65 8.84
N GLY A 11 8.41 -5.43 8.18
CA GLY A 11 8.72 -5.95 6.85
C GLY A 11 7.55 -6.71 6.21
N SER A 12 7.57 -6.93 4.88
CA SER A 12 8.69 -6.61 3.96
C SER A 12 8.80 -5.14 3.55
N SER A 13 7.70 -4.35 3.60
CA SER A 13 7.67 -2.96 3.11
C SER A 13 8.29 -1.95 4.09
N CYS A 14 9.45 -2.27 4.67
CA CYS A 14 10.12 -1.49 5.71
C CYS A 14 10.59 -0.13 5.21
N GLY A 15 11.17 -0.07 4.00
CA GLY A 15 11.64 1.17 3.38
C GLY A 15 10.49 2.14 3.09
N SER A 16 9.39 1.64 2.52
CA SER A 16 8.18 2.41 2.27
C SER A 16 7.62 3.00 3.57
N GLY A 17 7.45 2.16 4.59
CA GLY A 17 6.94 2.59 5.89
C GLY A 17 7.84 3.62 6.58
N SER A 18 9.15 3.37 6.64
CA SER A 18 10.11 4.31 7.24
C SER A 18 10.21 5.63 6.47
N GLY A 19 10.15 5.59 5.13
CA GLY A 19 10.21 6.79 4.28
C GLY A 19 8.99 7.70 4.44
N ALA A 20 7.79 7.11 4.49
CA ALA A 20 6.56 7.84 4.80
C ALA A 20 6.57 8.40 6.24
N ALA A 21 7.05 7.61 7.21
CA ALA A 21 7.14 8.02 8.61
C ALA A 21 8.10 9.21 8.82
N LEU A 22 9.26 9.20 8.16
CA LEU A 22 10.21 10.31 8.20
C LEU A 22 9.67 11.60 7.54
N GLY A 23 8.57 11.51 6.78
CA GLY A 23 8.07 12.61 5.95
C GLY A 23 8.95 12.91 4.74
N ALA A 24 9.86 11.99 4.38
CA ALA A 24 10.68 12.09 3.18
C ALA A 24 9.83 11.90 1.91
N LEU A 25 8.74 11.15 2.02
CA LEU A 25 7.73 10.97 0.98
C LEU A 25 6.35 11.35 1.54
N PRO A 26 5.46 11.98 0.74
CA PRO A 26 4.09 12.25 1.18
C PRO A 26 3.30 10.97 1.43
N PHE A 27 3.56 9.93 0.63
CA PHE A 27 3.07 8.57 0.80
C PHE A 27 4.05 7.61 0.11
N ALA A 28 3.94 6.32 0.38
CA ALA A 28 4.68 5.27 -0.31
C ALA A 28 3.74 4.13 -0.74
N ILE A 29 4.01 3.55 -1.91
CA ILE A 29 3.36 2.33 -2.38
C ILE A 29 4.01 1.14 -1.68
N SER A 30 3.17 0.17 -1.31
CA SER A 30 3.57 -1.02 -0.57
C SER A 30 2.78 -2.23 -1.06
N GLU A 31 3.32 -3.41 -0.82
CA GLU A 31 2.71 -4.68 -1.16
C GLU A 31 2.57 -5.52 0.12
N GLU A 32 1.48 -6.30 0.19
CA GLU A 32 1.24 -7.24 1.26
C GLU A 32 0.70 -8.59 0.75
N THR A 33 1.54 -9.61 0.89
CA THR A 33 1.14 -11.02 0.92
C THR A 33 0.48 -11.37 2.26
N TRP A 34 1.18 -11.07 3.37
CA TRP A 34 0.68 -11.33 4.70
C TRP A 34 1.34 -10.43 5.77
N GLY A 35 0.70 -9.31 6.11
CA GLY A 35 1.18 -8.37 7.12
C GLY A 35 2.36 -7.46 6.69
N SER A 36 2.78 -7.47 5.43
CA SER A 36 3.91 -6.65 4.94
C SER A 36 3.64 -5.14 4.83
N ILE A 37 2.39 -4.69 4.95
CA ILE A 37 1.97 -3.31 5.17
C ILE A 37 1.71 -3.09 6.66
N VAL A 38 1.01 -4.01 7.33
CA VAL A 38 0.63 -3.87 8.75
C VAL A 38 1.85 -3.82 9.68
N SER A 39 2.83 -4.70 9.45
CA SER A 39 4.06 -4.76 10.27
C SER A 39 4.84 -3.44 10.21
N PRO A 40 5.17 -2.87 9.03
CA PRO A 40 5.78 -1.55 8.98
C PRO A 40 4.95 -0.43 9.60
N CYS A 41 3.62 -0.48 9.56
CA CYS A 41 2.79 0.53 10.23
C CYS A 41 2.97 0.50 11.75
N ARG A 42 2.98 -0.70 12.34
CA ARG A 42 3.20 -0.91 13.77
C ARG A 42 4.54 -0.36 14.22
N GLU A 43 5.60 -0.66 13.46
CA GLU A 43 6.97 -0.31 13.82
C GLU A 43 7.30 1.16 13.52
N ASN A 44 6.71 1.75 12.48
CA ASN A 44 6.98 3.13 12.06
C ASN A 44 5.88 4.13 12.46
N HIS A 45 4.92 3.75 13.32
CA HIS A 45 3.86 4.63 13.85
C HIS A 45 3.13 5.47 12.79
N ILE A 46 2.81 4.85 11.67
CA ILE A 46 2.05 5.47 10.58
C ILE A 46 0.82 4.62 10.25
N SER A 47 -0.05 5.19 9.42
CA SER A 47 -1.18 4.45 8.90
C SER A 47 -0.76 3.63 7.68
N GLY A 48 -1.48 2.53 7.47
CA GLY A 48 -1.40 1.74 6.25
C GLY A 48 -2.79 1.45 5.72
N HIS A 49 -2.92 1.40 4.40
CA HIS A 49 -4.16 1.02 3.74
C HIS A 49 -3.90 -0.16 2.82
N LEU A 50 -4.42 -1.32 3.20
CA LEU A 50 -4.51 -2.48 2.33
C LEU A 50 -5.77 -2.36 1.48
N THR A 51 -5.61 -2.34 0.16
CA THR A 51 -6.76 -2.26 -0.74
C THR A 51 -7.40 -3.63 -0.93
N SER A 52 -8.65 -3.66 -1.39
CA SER A 52 -9.28 -4.91 -1.82
C SER A 52 -8.53 -5.52 -3.00
N TYR A 53 -8.53 -6.84 -3.09
CA TYR A 53 -7.89 -7.59 -4.16
C TYR A 53 -8.27 -7.07 -5.56
N GLY A 54 -7.27 -6.91 -6.42
CA GLY A 54 -7.46 -6.49 -7.80
C GLY A 54 -7.86 -5.01 -8.01
N VAL A 55 -7.93 -4.17 -6.96
CA VAL A 55 -8.16 -2.71 -7.14
C VAL A 55 -6.96 -2.04 -7.82
N PHE A 56 -5.77 -2.52 -7.49
CA PHE A 56 -4.52 -2.16 -8.14
C PHE A 56 -3.98 -3.40 -8.85
N SER A 57 -3.68 -3.23 -10.13
CA SER A 57 -3.01 -4.26 -10.91
C SER A 57 -1.64 -4.57 -10.33
N ARG A 58 -1.29 -5.84 -10.40
CA ARG A 58 0.00 -6.42 -10.04
C ARG A 58 0.88 -6.66 -11.26
N GLY A 59 0.43 -6.22 -12.44
CA GLY A 59 1.19 -6.28 -13.68
C GLY A 59 2.55 -5.60 -13.54
N GLY A 60 3.62 -6.34 -13.79
CA GLY A 60 5.00 -5.85 -13.70
C GLY A 60 5.59 -5.81 -12.29
N ALA A 61 4.83 -6.20 -11.26
CA ALA A 61 5.35 -6.38 -9.92
C ALA A 61 6.00 -7.76 -9.73
N SER A 62 6.89 -7.87 -8.75
CA SER A 62 7.42 -9.16 -8.30
C SER A 62 6.42 -9.80 -7.33
N ILE A 63 5.78 -10.88 -7.76
CA ILE A 63 4.73 -11.56 -7.02
C ILE A 63 5.29 -12.76 -6.26
N LEU A 64 5.10 -12.76 -4.95
CA LEU A 64 5.39 -13.85 -4.04
C LEU A 64 4.23 -14.86 -4.00
N SER A 65 3.00 -14.40 -3.89
CA SER A 65 1.81 -15.24 -3.88
C SER A 65 0.71 -14.66 -4.77
N PRO A 66 0.44 -15.27 -5.93
CA PRO A 66 -0.55 -14.76 -6.87
C PRO A 66 -1.96 -14.65 -6.31
N THR A 67 -2.33 -15.35 -5.24
CA THR A 67 -3.68 -15.29 -4.66
C THR A 67 -3.76 -14.45 -3.38
N MET A 68 -2.63 -13.97 -2.86
CA MET A 68 -2.56 -13.23 -1.60
C MET A 68 -1.86 -11.89 -1.73
N ASP A 69 -1.11 -11.64 -2.79
CA ASP A 69 -0.42 -10.37 -2.96
C ASP A 69 -1.41 -9.27 -3.35
N HIS A 70 -1.39 -8.20 -2.56
CA HIS A 70 -2.23 -7.03 -2.71
C HIS A 70 -1.38 -5.76 -2.58
N PHE A 71 -1.68 -4.76 -3.39
CA PHE A 71 -1.08 -3.45 -3.23
C PHE A 71 -1.83 -2.59 -2.23
N GLY A 72 -1.08 -1.68 -1.61
CA GLY A 72 -1.58 -0.71 -0.66
C GLY A 72 -0.60 0.43 -0.45
N PHE A 73 -0.82 1.20 0.60
CA PHE A 73 -0.09 2.44 0.83
C PHE A 73 0.28 2.65 2.29
N HIS A 74 1.37 3.38 2.48
CA HIS A 74 1.77 3.97 3.75
C HIS A 74 1.66 5.49 3.67
N SER A 75 1.00 6.12 4.64
CA SER A 75 0.99 7.57 4.81
C SER A 75 0.91 7.94 6.30
N ARG A 76 1.37 9.15 6.62
CA ARG A 76 1.15 9.77 7.94
C ARG A 76 -0.29 10.21 8.15
N TRP A 77 -1.04 10.44 7.07
CA TRP A 77 -2.41 10.95 7.14
C TRP A 77 -3.38 10.08 6.36
N ILE A 78 -4.40 9.55 7.04
CA ILE A 78 -5.47 8.73 6.43
C ILE A 78 -6.18 9.45 5.28
N LYS A 79 -6.31 10.78 5.36
CA LYS A 79 -6.96 11.58 4.30
C LYS A 79 -6.29 11.40 2.94
N ASP A 80 -4.98 11.15 2.89
CA ASP A 80 -4.24 11.04 1.63
C ASP A 80 -4.67 9.81 0.82
N TYR A 81 -5.20 8.77 1.48
CA TYR A 81 -5.64 7.55 0.82
C TYR A 81 -6.74 7.79 -0.19
N GLY A 82 -7.65 8.73 0.08
CA GLY A 82 -8.69 9.07 -0.88
C GLY A 82 -8.12 9.58 -2.20
N VAL A 83 -7.10 10.43 -2.13
CA VAL A 83 -6.45 11.00 -3.31
C VAL A 83 -5.68 9.89 -4.05
N ILE A 84 -4.91 9.08 -3.32
CA ILE A 84 -4.10 8.00 -3.89
C ILE A 84 -4.98 6.94 -4.56
N LEU A 85 -6.05 6.49 -3.89
CA LEU A 85 -7.01 5.53 -4.43
C LEU A 85 -7.68 6.06 -5.69
N ASN A 86 -8.10 7.32 -5.68
CA ASN A 86 -8.78 7.91 -6.82
C ASN A 86 -7.86 8.06 -8.03
N ALA A 87 -6.58 8.38 -7.81
CA ALA A 87 -5.58 8.60 -8.85
C ALA A 87 -4.93 7.31 -9.37
N GLY A 88 -4.70 6.33 -8.51
CA GLY A 88 -3.84 5.17 -8.84
C GLY A 88 -4.57 3.89 -9.24
N ARG A 89 -5.89 3.79 -8.99
CA ARG A 89 -6.69 2.61 -9.36
C ARG A 89 -6.54 2.29 -10.86
N THR A 90 -6.26 1.03 -11.17
CA THR A 90 -5.90 0.63 -12.54
C THR A 90 -7.09 0.20 -13.37
N GLY A 91 -8.17 -0.27 -12.73
CA GLY A 91 -9.22 -0.99 -13.45
C GLY A 91 -8.69 -2.33 -13.98
N ALA A 92 -9.34 -2.86 -15.02
CA ALA A 92 -8.87 -4.05 -15.72
C ALA A 92 -7.53 -3.78 -16.42
N ASP A 93 -6.56 -4.62 -16.13
CA ASP A 93 -5.23 -4.64 -16.72
C ASP A 93 -5.00 -5.98 -17.44
N PRO A 94 -4.66 -5.98 -18.74
CA PRO A 94 -4.34 -7.21 -19.46
C PRO A 94 -3.12 -7.98 -18.90
N LEU A 95 -2.27 -7.36 -18.10
CA LEU A 95 -1.11 -7.98 -17.46
C LEU A 95 -1.43 -8.61 -16.10
N ASP A 96 -2.65 -8.40 -15.57
CA ASP A 96 -3.10 -8.99 -14.31
C ASP A 96 -4.54 -9.47 -14.45
N ALA A 97 -4.72 -10.78 -14.61
CA ALA A 97 -6.03 -11.40 -14.81
C ALA A 97 -6.98 -11.23 -13.63
N ASP A 98 -6.47 -10.95 -12.42
CA ASP A 98 -7.30 -10.72 -11.24
C ASP A 98 -7.62 -9.24 -11.00
N SER A 99 -7.09 -8.35 -11.84
CA SER A 99 -7.41 -6.93 -11.76
C SER A 99 -8.90 -6.68 -12.06
N THR A 100 -9.50 -5.79 -11.29
CA THR A 100 -10.94 -5.56 -11.31
C THR A 100 -11.34 -4.59 -12.42
N ALA A 101 -12.16 -5.04 -13.37
CA ALA A 101 -12.68 -4.20 -14.45
C ALA A 101 -13.55 -3.02 -13.95
N ARG A 102 -14.18 -3.19 -12.78
CA ARG A 102 -14.98 -2.14 -12.14
C ARG A 102 -14.20 -1.61 -10.94
N PRO A 103 -13.54 -0.45 -11.05
CA PRO A 103 -12.94 0.17 -9.89
C PRO A 103 -14.04 0.47 -8.84
N PRO A 104 -13.73 0.34 -7.54
CA PRO A 104 -14.65 0.75 -6.49
C PRO A 104 -15.05 2.22 -6.67
N PRO A 105 -16.25 2.62 -6.19
CA PRO A 105 -16.71 3.99 -6.31
C PRO A 105 -15.65 4.97 -5.76
N PRO A 106 -15.53 6.18 -6.33
CA PRO A 106 -14.54 7.15 -5.88
C PRO A 106 -14.62 7.33 -4.38
N PHE A 107 -13.45 7.33 -3.72
CA PHE A 107 -13.41 7.64 -2.30
C PHE A 107 -13.86 9.09 -2.12
N GLN A 108 -14.94 9.28 -1.36
CA GLN A 108 -15.40 10.60 -0.94
C GLN A 108 -14.76 10.93 0.40
N GLN A 109 -13.85 11.91 0.41
CA GLN A 109 -13.44 12.55 1.65
C GLN A 109 -14.68 13.28 2.22
N ARG A 110 -15.19 12.81 3.36
CA ARG A 110 -16.15 13.59 4.15
C ARG A 110 -15.42 14.61 5.01
#